data_AF-A0AAV1ZX63-F1
#
_entry.id   AF-A0AAV1ZX63-F1
#
_cell.length_a   1.000
_cell.length_b   1.000
_cell.length_c   1.000
_cell.angle_alpha   90.00
_cell.angle_beta   90.00
_cell.angle_gamma   90.00
#
_symmetry.space_group_name_H-M   'P 1'
#
loop_
_entity.id
_entity.type
_entity.pdbx_description
1 polymer ?
#
loop_
_entity_poly.entity_id
_entity_poly.type
_entity_poly.pdbx_seq_one_letter_code
_entity_poly.pdbx_strand_id
1 'polypeptide(L)'
;MLFLVAVAAVLLTNVECFTHKDANYYMDYVLSSEFASEAQYSRLDPVKLPDIKLDLISKRIWDNKAELIKGELHNLSTVKRINDCSVPHWSSANVTFICTLTFSKLVVNYTANVSYDNMQLIFYPTTAVTDTLLTIQITSSKIENIPTLKLLIVNSVGKMYVTSRMISIGDVSEMVGPPIRDAIVESSTTNLHRILTGRFKETLSYTILKTPVPFL
;
A
#
# COMPACT_ATOMS: atom_id res chain seq x y z
N MET A 1 -19.16 54.69 -48.90
CA MET A 1 -18.02 53.77 -48.65
C MET A 1 -17.98 53.50 -47.15
N LEU A 2 -18.63 52.43 -46.69
CA LEU A 2 -18.54 51.98 -45.29
C LEU A 2 -17.29 51.12 -45.15
N PHE A 3 -16.34 51.58 -44.35
CA PHE A 3 -15.19 50.79 -43.91
C PHE A 3 -15.65 49.83 -42.80
N LEU A 4 -15.75 48.54 -43.14
CA LEU A 4 -15.89 47.44 -42.20
C LEU A 4 -14.53 47.17 -41.56
N VAL A 5 -14.33 47.65 -40.34
CA VAL A 5 -13.21 47.26 -39.49
C VAL A 5 -13.59 45.96 -38.80
N ALA A 6 -13.13 44.83 -39.33
CA ALA A 6 -13.22 43.54 -38.67
C ALA A 6 -12.19 43.49 -37.54
N VAL A 7 -12.64 43.70 -36.31
CA VAL A 7 -11.83 43.42 -35.11
C VAL A 7 -11.84 41.91 -34.89
N ALA A 8 -10.79 41.24 -35.35
CA ALA A 8 -10.50 39.86 -34.98
C ALA A 8 -10.07 39.84 -33.50
N ALA A 9 -11.03 39.64 -32.60
CA ALA A 9 -10.76 39.31 -31.22
C ALA A 9 -10.11 37.92 -31.18
N VAL A 10 -8.78 37.88 -31.11
CA VAL A 10 -8.03 36.68 -30.78
C VAL A 10 -8.36 36.35 -29.33
N LEU A 11 -9.31 35.43 -29.13
CA LEU A 11 -9.49 34.72 -27.87
C LEU A 11 -8.21 33.91 -27.65
N LEU A 12 -7.25 34.50 -26.93
CA LEU A 12 -6.17 33.77 -26.29
C LEU A 12 -6.81 32.90 -25.21
N THR A 13 -7.34 31.74 -25.60
CA THR A 13 -7.59 30.69 -24.65
C THR A 13 -6.22 30.24 -24.17
N ASN A 14 -5.86 30.61 -22.93
CA ASN A 14 -4.77 29.97 -22.23
C ASN A 14 -5.15 28.50 -22.09
N VAL A 15 -4.75 27.67 -23.05
CA VAL A 15 -4.83 26.23 -22.93
C VAL A 15 -3.81 25.90 -21.84
N GLU A 16 -4.28 25.78 -20.60
CA GLU A 16 -3.50 25.24 -19.49
C GLU A 16 -3.02 23.85 -19.91
N CYS A 17 -1.78 23.78 -20.40
CA CYS A 17 -1.18 22.56 -20.87
C CYS A 17 -0.55 21.88 -19.65
N PHE A 18 -1.32 21.00 -19.02
CA PHE A 18 -0.80 20.17 -17.95
C PHE A 18 0.28 19.23 -18.47
N THR A 19 1.22 18.88 -17.59
CA THR A 19 2.31 17.97 -17.87
C THR A 19 2.33 16.81 -16.88
N HIS A 20 3.07 15.76 -17.21
CA HIS A 20 3.38 14.69 -16.24
C HIS A 20 4.04 15.25 -14.98
N LYS A 21 4.86 16.30 -15.12
CA LYS A 21 5.60 16.92 -14.01
C LYS A 21 4.66 17.50 -12.95
N ASP A 22 3.54 18.07 -13.37
CA ASP A 22 2.56 18.68 -12.46
C ASP A 22 1.93 17.62 -11.55
N ALA A 23 1.41 16.53 -12.14
CA ALA A 23 0.86 15.41 -11.40
C ALA A 23 1.90 14.72 -10.51
N ASN A 24 3.11 14.51 -11.04
CA ASN A 24 4.20 13.88 -10.32
C ASN A 24 4.60 14.66 -9.07
N TYR A 25 4.80 15.98 -9.21
CA TYR A 25 5.20 16.84 -8.10
C TYR A 25 4.15 16.84 -7.00
N TYR A 26 2.88 16.99 -7.36
CA TYR A 26 1.76 16.92 -6.41
C TYR A 26 1.75 15.57 -5.68
N MET A 27 1.82 14.47 -6.42
CA MET A 27 1.74 13.13 -5.82
C MET A 27 2.95 12.82 -4.95
N ASP A 28 4.15 13.22 -5.35
CA ASP A 28 5.36 13.06 -4.55
C ASP A 28 5.24 13.83 -3.23
N TYR A 29 4.76 15.07 -3.26
CA TYR A 29 4.49 15.87 -2.07
C TYR A 29 3.48 15.18 -1.13
N VAL A 30 2.35 14.74 -1.68
CA VAL A 30 1.31 14.02 -0.91
C VAL A 30 1.88 12.77 -0.25
N LEU A 31 2.67 11.95 -0.97
CA LEU A 31 3.19 10.70 -0.43
C LEU A 31 4.33 10.91 0.58
N SER A 32 5.30 11.78 0.25
CA SER A 32 6.51 11.92 1.07
C SER A 32 6.32 12.81 2.30
N SER A 33 5.38 13.75 2.26
CA SER A 33 5.12 14.68 3.35
C SER A 33 3.83 14.33 4.08
N GLU A 34 2.69 14.57 3.43
CA GLU A 34 1.39 14.56 4.08
C GLU A 34 0.98 13.15 4.52
N PHE A 35 1.16 12.16 3.64
CA PHE A 35 0.77 10.78 3.89
C PHE A 35 1.71 10.13 4.91
N ALA A 36 3.02 10.37 4.82
CA ALA A 36 3.98 9.84 5.78
C ALA A 36 3.64 10.27 7.22
N SER A 37 3.29 11.54 7.41
CA SER A 37 2.83 12.06 8.70
C SER A 37 1.49 11.43 9.13
N GLU A 38 0.52 11.36 8.23
CA GLU A 38 -0.81 10.80 8.53
C GLU A 38 -0.75 9.30 8.85
N ALA A 39 0.11 8.55 8.16
CA ALA A 39 0.32 7.12 8.40
C ALA A 39 0.87 6.85 9.81
N GLN A 40 1.74 7.73 10.32
CA GLN A 40 2.23 7.63 11.69
C GLN A 40 1.13 7.96 12.71
N TYR A 41 0.43 9.09 12.51
CA TYR A 41 -0.65 9.52 13.41
C TYR A 41 -1.78 8.49 13.50
N SER A 42 -2.18 7.94 12.36
CA SER A 42 -3.24 6.93 12.26
C SER A 42 -2.80 5.54 12.70
N ARG A 43 -1.53 5.30 13.06
CA ARG A 43 -0.98 3.95 13.34
C ARG A 43 -1.23 2.98 12.18
N LEU A 44 -0.94 3.45 10.97
CA LEU A 44 -0.88 2.66 9.74
C LEU A 44 0.52 2.05 9.54
N ASP A 45 1.51 2.45 10.32
CA ASP A 45 2.85 1.88 10.26
C ASP A 45 3.51 1.88 11.65
N PRO A 46 3.54 0.74 12.37
CA PRO A 46 3.05 -0.58 11.97
C PRO A 46 1.52 -0.77 12.08
N VAL A 47 0.99 -1.68 11.25
CA VAL A 47 -0.37 -2.23 11.39
C VAL A 47 -0.33 -3.58 12.06
N LYS A 48 -1.14 -3.76 13.10
CA LYS A 48 -1.32 -5.07 13.75
C LYS A 48 -2.08 -6.05 12.85
N LEU A 49 -1.58 -7.26 12.78
CA LEU A 49 -2.19 -8.40 12.09
C LEU A 49 -2.81 -9.36 13.12
N PRO A 50 -3.86 -10.10 12.73
CA PRO A 50 -4.48 -11.08 13.61
C PRO A 50 -3.51 -12.25 13.90
N ASP A 51 -3.70 -12.85 15.07
CA ASP A 51 -3.00 -14.08 15.45
C ASP A 51 -3.49 -15.26 14.58
N ILE A 52 -2.61 -16.23 14.33
CA ILE A 52 -2.89 -17.40 13.49
C ILE A 52 -2.66 -18.66 14.33
N LYS A 53 -3.61 -19.59 14.28
CA LYS A 53 -3.51 -20.90 14.94
C LYS A 53 -3.45 -21.99 13.88
N LEU A 54 -2.50 -22.90 14.03
CA LEU A 54 -2.22 -23.98 13.10
C LEU A 54 -2.11 -25.30 13.85
N ASP A 55 -2.76 -26.32 13.33
CA ASP A 55 -2.49 -27.69 13.73
C ASP A 55 -1.40 -28.26 12.82
N LEU A 56 -0.30 -28.74 13.41
CA LEU A 56 0.82 -29.31 12.68
C LEU A 56 0.61 -30.81 12.52
N ILE A 57 0.56 -31.28 11.28
CA ILE A 57 0.43 -32.71 11.00
C ILE A 57 1.67 -33.44 11.51
N SER A 58 1.47 -34.42 12.40
CA SER A 58 2.53 -35.31 12.88
C SER A 58 2.15 -36.77 12.63
N LYS A 59 3.17 -37.63 12.53
CA LYS A 59 2.98 -39.10 12.44
C LYS A 59 2.72 -39.75 13.82
N ARG A 60 2.59 -38.98 14.90
CA ARG A 60 2.52 -39.44 16.30
C ARG A 60 1.23 -38.96 16.99
N ILE A 61 0.95 -39.54 18.15
CA ILE A 61 -0.30 -39.41 18.94
C ILE A 61 -0.48 -38.00 19.58
N TRP A 62 0.54 -37.14 19.55
CA TRP A 62 0.47 -35.81 20.17
C TRP A 62 -0.02 -34.72 19.22
N ASP A 63 -0.89 -33.86 19.77
CA ASP A 63 -1.40 -32.64 19.14
C ASP A 63 -0.25 -31.61 19.00
N ASN A 64 0.40 -31.60 17.84
CA ASN A 64 1.39 -30.58 17.51
C ASN A 64 0.69 -29.32 17.01
N LYS A 65 1.05 -28.16 17.58
CA LYS A 65 0.35 -26.89 17.32
C LYS A 65 1.35 -25.76 17.16
N ALA A 66 1.02 -24.81 16.29
CA ALA A 66 1.74 -23.55 16.17
C ALA A 66 0.78 -22.38 16.32
N GLU A 67 1.20 -21.38 17.10
CA GLU A 67 0.48 -20.13 17.25
C GLU A 67 1.40 -18.97 16.85
N LEU A 68 0.99 -18.21 15.84
CA LEU A 68 1.69 -17.02 15.40
C LEU A 68 1.00 -15.82 15.99
N ILE A 69 1.70 -15.12 16.89
CA ILE A 69 1.19 -14.00 17.65
C ILE A 69 1.96 -12.72 17.34
N LYS A 70 1.40 -11.59 17.77
CA LYS A 70 2.04 -10.25 17.66
C LYS A 70 2.43 -9.93 16.21
N GLY A 71 1.53 -10.26 15.30
CA GLY A 71 1.71 -9.97 13.88
C GLY A 71 1.75 -8.47 13.62
N GLU A 72 2.75 -8.00 12.88
CA GLU A 72 2.89 -6.59 12.51
C GLU A 72 3.30 -6.45 11.05
N LEU A 73 2.64 -5.54 10.33
CA LEU A 73 2.97 -5.11 8.99
C LEU A 73 3.60 -3.72 9.05
N HIS A 74 4.80 -3.58 8.48
CA HIS A 74 5.60 -2.37 8.46
C HIS A 74 5.79 -1.82 7.05
N ASN A 75 6.23 -0.56 7.00
CA ASN A 75 6.65 0.20 5.81
C ASN A 75 5.52 0.60 4.86
N LEU A 76 4.27 0.60 5.30
CA LEU A 76 3.14 1.15 4.53
C LEU A 76 3.30 2.66 4.29
N SER A 77 3.99 3.38 5.17
CA SER A 77 4.30 4.80 5.03
C SER A 77 5.33 5.09 3.92
N THR A 78 6.05 4.07 3.43
CA THR A 78 7.12 4.22 2.42
C THR A 78 6.63 4.12 0.98
N VAL A 79 5.32 4.25 0.78
CA VAL A 79 4.70 4.25 -0.54
C VAL A 79 5.26 5.37 -1.41
N LYS A 80 5.47 5.07 -2.68
CA LYS A 80 5.96 6.02 -3.68
C LYS A 80 5.34 5.72 -5.04
N ARG A 81 5.44 6.66 -5.97
CA ARG A 81 5.15 6.36 -7.37
C ARG A 81 6.18 5.40 -7.95
N ILE A 82 5.76 4.53 -8.85
CA ILE A 82 6.67 3.66 -9.62
C ILE A 82 7.12 4.31 -10.93
N ASN A 83 6.25 5.10 -11.55
CA ASN A 83 6.46 5.76 -12.83
C ASN A 83 5.70 7.10 -12.87
N ASP A 84 5.79 7.80 -13.99
CA ASP A 84 5.06 9.04 -14.20
C ASP A 84 3.55 8.82 -14.11
N CYS A 85 2.87 9.68 -13.36
CA CYS A 85 1.42 9.79 -13.42
C CYS A 85 0.98 10.18 -14.83
N SER A 86 -0.24 9.83 -15.23
CA SER A 86 -0.81 10.32 -16.49
C SER A 86 -0.85 11.85 -16.50
N VAL A 87 -0.74 12.45 -17.68
CA VAL A 87 -0.98 13.90 -17.84
C VAL A 87 -2.38 14.24 -17.30
N PRO A 88 -2.49 15.25 -16.40
CA PRO A 88 -3.79 15.74 -15.98
C PRO A 88 -4.63 16.14 -17.19
N HIS A 89 -5.91 15.80 -17.17
CA HIS A 89 -6.84 16.18 -18.23
C HIS A 89 -8.18 16.59 -17.64
N TRP A 90 -8.87 17.44 -18.38
CA TRP A 90 -10.23 17.82 -18.07
C TRP A 90 -11.18 16.66 -18.35
N SER A 91 -11.90 16.25 -17.32
CA SER A 91 -13.05 15.35 -17.39
C SER A 91 -14.26 16.15 -16.92
N SER A 92 -14.98 16.74 -17.87
CA SER A 92 -16.02 17.74 -17.61
C SER A 92 -15.46 18.95 -16.82
N ALA A 93 -15.98 19.24 -15.63
CA ALA A 93 -15.56 20.37 -14.79
C ALA A 93 -14.39 20.04 -13.84
N ASN A 94 -13.86 18.83 -13.89
CA ASN A 94 -12.83 18.35 -12.98
C ASN A 94 -11.55 18.01 -13.75
N VAL A 95 -10.40 18.24 -13.14
CA VAL A 95 -9.11 17.73 -13.60
C VAL A 95 -8.86 16.37 -12.97
N THR A 96 -8.51 15.40 -13.81
CA THR A 96 -8.28 14.00 -13.41
C THR A 96 -6.91 13.53 -13.87
N PHE A 97 -6.24 12.73 -13.05
CA PHE A 97 -5.03 12.01 -13.40
C PHE A 97 -4.93 10.68 -12.64
N ILE A 98 -4.09 9.78 -13.16
CA ILE A 98 -3.89 8.41 -12.67
C ILE A 98 -2.42 8.25 -12.31
N CYS A 99 -2.14 7.60 -11.19
CA CYS A 99 -0.77 7.27 -10.77
C CYS A 99 -0.69 5.79 -10.40
N THR A 100 0.44 5.16 -10.68
CA THR A 100 0.76 3.83 -10.16
C THR A 100 1.72 3.96 -8.99
N LEU A 101 1.35 3.35 -7.85
CA LEU A 101 2.11 3.37 -6.61
C LEU A 101 2.71 2.01 -6.31
N THR A 102 3.81 2.03 -5.59
CA THR A 102 4.51 0.85 -5.10
C THR A 102 5.14 1.11 -3.73
N PHE A 103 5.60 0.05 -3.10
CA PHE A 103 6.34 0.10 -1.84
C PHE A 103 7.72 -0.49 -2.08
N SER A 104 8.77 0.12 -1.50
CA SER A 104 10.13 -0.39 -1.70
C SER A 104 10.28 -1.81 -1.15
N LYS A 105 9.73 -2.05 0.05
CA LYS A 105 9.62 -3.37 0.68
C LYS A 105 8.68 -3.28 1.88
N LEU A 106 7.60 -4.04 1.87
CA LEU A 106 6.78 -4.25 3.08
C LEU A 106 7.37 -5.39 3.89
N VAL A 107 7.22 -5.32 5.20
CA VAL A 107 7.75 -6.35 6.12
C VAL A 107 6.66 -6.82 7.04
N VAL A 108 6.40 -8.12 7.06
CA VAL A 108 5.51 -8.77 8.01
C VAL A 108 6.33 -9.55 9.02
N ASN A 109 6.13 -9.27 10.30
CA ASN A 109 6.78 -9.96 11.40
C ASN A 109 5.74 -10.70 12.24
N TYR A 110 6.09 -11.89 12.71
CA TYR A 110 5.33 -12.62 13.72
C TYR A 110 6.28 -13.20 14.77
N THR A 111 5.75 -13.56 15.93
CA THR A 111 6.38 -14.51 16.85
C THR A 111 5.62 -15.82 16.77
N ALA A 112 6.26 -16.92 16.42
CA ALA A 112 5.62 -18.23 16.37
C ALA A 112 6.02 -19.09 17.57
N ASN A 113 5.04 -19.48 18.37
CA ASN A 113 5.18 -20.45 19.46
C ASN A 113 4.75 -21.81 18.94
N VAL A 114 5.63 -22.80 19.01
CA VAL A 114 5.40 -24.11 18.41
C VAL A 114 5.56 -25.19 19.48
N SER A 115 4.49 -25.94 19.70
CA SER A 115 4.49 -27.18 20.45
C SER A 115 4.64 -28.34 19.46
N TYR A 116 5.77 -29.03 19.51
CA TYR A 116 6.06 -30.17 18.63
C TYR A 116 6.66 -31.33 19.42
N ASP A 117 5.94 -32.45 19.45
CA ASP A 117 6.16 -33.55 20.38
C ASP A 117 6.28 -33.03 21.83
N ASN A 118 7.41 -33.26 22.50
CA ASN A 118 7.67 -32.74 23.86
C ASN A 118 8.47 -31.42 23.86
N MET A 119 8.65 -30.79 22.70
CA MET A 119 9.46 -29.59 22.55
C MET A 119 8.59 -28.35 22.45
N GLN A 120 9.09 -27.27 23.06
CA GLN A 120 8.55 -25.92 22.92
C GLN A 120 9.58 -25.08 22.19
N LEU A 121 9.21 -24.55 21.03
CA LEU A 121 10.09 -23.83 20.13
C LEU A 121 9.53 -22.44 19.86
N ILE A 122 10.42 -21.47 19.73
CA ILE A 122 10.06 -20.09 19.39
C ILE A 122 10.77 -19.69 18.10
N PHE A 123 9.99 -19.16 17.17
CA PHE A 123 10.47 -18.64 15.89
C PHE A 123 10.12 -17.17 15.75
N TYR A 124 10.94 -16.45 14.98
CA TYR A 124 10.68 -15.09 14.57
C TYR A 124 10.65 -15.03 13.05
N PRO A 125 9.55 -15.49 12.43
CA PRO A 125 9.41 -15.39 11.00
C PRO A 125 9.20 -13.94 10.58
N THR A 126 9.99 -13.55 9.57
CA THR A 126 9.93 -12.26 8.89
C THR A 126 9.72 -12.50 7.41
N THR A 127 8.65 -11.93 6.88
CA THR A 127 8.29 -11.97 5.47
C THR A 127 8.57 -10.62 4.82
N ALA A 128 9.45 -10.60 3.84
CA ALA A 128 9.60 -9.46 2.95
C ALA A 128 8.58 -9.57 1.81
N VAL A 129 7.83 -8.50 1.55
CA VAL A 129 6.91 -8.40 0.42
C VAL A 129 7.38 -7.31 -0.53
N THR A 130 7.62 -7.69 -1.78
CA THR A 130 8.12 -6.80 -2.85
C THR A 130 7.13 -6.78 -4.02
N ASP A 131 7.27 -5.83 -4.94
CA ASP A 131 6.43 -5.74 -6.15
C ASP A 131 4.92 -5.57 -5.87
N THR A 132 4.57 -4.98 -4.72
CA THR A 132 3.19 -4.55 -4.45
C THR A 132 2.86 -3.34 -5.34
N LEU A 133 1.73 -3.38 -6.04
CA LEU A 133 1.34 -2.38 -7.03
C LEU A 133 -0.10 -1.93 -6.82
N LEU A 134 -0.29 -0.61 -6.81
CA LEU A 134 -1.59 0.03 -6.71
C LEU A 134 -1.78 1.00 -7.88
N THR A 135 -2.99 1.11 -8.41
CA THR A 135 -3.37 2.17 -9.33
C THR A 135 -4.39 3.06 -8.66
N ILE A 136 -4.12 4.36 -8.66
CA ILE A 136 -5.02 5.36 -8.08
C ILE A 136 -5.46 6.36 -9.14
N GLN A 137 -6.68 6.87 -8.99
CA GLN A 137 -7.21 7.97 -9.79
C GLN A 137 -7.62 9.11 -8.87
N ILE A 138 -7.08 10.29 -9.14
CA ILE A 138 -7.35 11.51 -8.39
C ILE A 138 -8.14 12.45 -9.28
N THR A 139 -9.12 13.14 -8.70
CA THR A 139 -9.91 14.15 -9.38
C THR A 139 -10.11 15.36 -8.49
N SER A 140 -10.07 16.57 -9.05
CA SER A 140 -10.33 17.82 -8.32
C SER A 140 -11.07 18.79 -9.21
N SER A 141 -11.96 19.60 -8.62
CA SER A 141 -12.60 20.70 -9.33
C SER A 141 -11.68 21.93 -9.30
N LYS A 142 -11.71 22.77 -10.34
CA LYS A 142 -10.91 24.00 -10.36
C LYS A 142 -11.40 25.05 -9.37
N ILE A 143 -12.72 25.09 -9.11
CA ILE A 143 -13.33 26.11 -8.26
C ILE A 143 -13.02 25.85 -6.79
N GLU A 144 -13.20 24.61 -6.33
CA GLU A 144 -13.02 24.29 -4.91
C GLU A 144 -11.60 23.83 -4.59
N ASN A 145 -10.90 23.25 -5.58
CA ASN A 145 -9.58 22.65 -5.43
C ASN A 145 -9.48 21.68 -4.24
N ILE A 146 -10.52 20.86 -4.08
CA ILE A 146 -10.60 19.79 -3.09
C ILE A 146 -10.42 18.47 -3.83
N PRO A 147 -9.18 17.95 -3.94
CA PRO A 147 -8.95 16.70 -4.65
C PRO A 147 -9.52 15.52 -3.88
N THR A 148 -9.95 14.51 -4.61
CA THR A 148 -10.52 13.28 -4.05
C THR A 148 -9.90 12.06 -4.72
N LEU A 149 -9.73 10.99 -3.93
CA LEU A 149 -9.34 9.68 -4.43
C LEU A 149 -10.58 8.99 -5.02
N LYS A 150 -10.77 9.11 -6.33
CA LYS A 150 -11.92 8.53 -7.03
C LYS A 150 -11.83 7.00 -7.10
N LEU A 151 -10.62 6.47 -7.30
CA LEU A 151 -10.39 5.05 -7.46
C LEU A 151 -9.07 4.64 -6.83
N LEU A 152 -9.05 3.46 -6.22
CA LEU A 152 -7.85 2.72 -5.83
C LEU A 152 -8.05 1.26 -6.18
N ILE A 153 -7.17 0.71 -7.00
CA ILE A 153 -7.12 -0.69 -7.41
C ILE A 153 -5.84 -1.29 -6.87
N VAL A 154 -5.94 -2.43 -6.18
CA VAL A 154 -4.79 -3.26 -5.83
C VAL A 154 -4.49 -4.15 -7.03
N ASN A 155 -3.47 -3.80 -7.82
CA ASN A 155 -3.09 -4.58 -9.00
C ASN A 155 -2.36 -5.87 -8.61
N SER A 156 -1.54 -5.80 -7.56
CA SER A 156 -0.79 -6.92 -7.02
C SER A 156 -0.47 -6.66 -5.55
N VAL A 157 -0.64 -7.68 -4.70
CA VAL A 157 -0.18 -7.61 -3.29
C VAL A 157 1.32 -7.86 -3.14
N GLY A 158 1.99 -8.31 -4.21
CA GLY A 158 3.44 -8.53 -4.24
C GLY A 158 3.88 -9.97 -4.04
N LYS A 159 5.19 -10.20 -4.20
CA LYS A 159 5.87 -11.49 -3.97
C LYS A 159 6.38 -11.56 -2.54
N MET A 160 6.22 -12.72 -1.91
CA MET A 160 6.55 -12.92 -0.50
C MET A 160 7.76 -13.82 -0.32
N TYR A 161 8.71 -13.38 0.49
CA TYR A 161 9.92 -14.11 0.84
C TYR A 161 10.00 -14.22 2.35
N VAL A 162 9.71 -15.43 2.86
CA VAL A 162 9.73 -15.70 4.30
C VAL A 162 11.11 -16.17 4.71
N THR A 163 11.65 -15.53 5.73
CA THR A 163 12.84 -15.98 6.45
C THR A 163 12.45 -16.22 7.89
N SER A 164 13.04 -17.21 8.55
CA SER A 164 12.74 -17.48 9.95
C SER A 164 14.03 -17.71 10.72
N ARG A 165 14.13 -17.06 11.88
CA ARG A 165 15.18 -17.37 12.86
C ARG A 165 14.56 -18.27 13.91
N MET A 166 15.17 -19.41 14.12
CA MET A 166 14.76 -20.43 15.09
C MET A 166 15.64 -20.32 16.33
N ILE A 167 15.02 -20.38 17.51
CA ILE A 167 15.72 -20.70 18.75
C ILE A 167 15.24 -22.09 19.16
N SER A 168 16.05 -23.13 18.89
CA SER A 168 15.73 -24.51 19.26
C SER A 168 16.92 -25.26 19.85
N ILE A 169 16.61 -26.31 20.60
CA ILE A 169 17.51 -27.39 20.97
C ILE A 169 17.08 -28.61 20.13
N GLY A 170 17.71 -28.79 18.97
CA GLY A 170 17.37 -29.84 17.98
C GLY A 170 16.81 -29.28 16.67
N ASP A 171 17.15 -29.91 15.55
CA ASP A 171 16.73 -29.46 14.22
C ASP A 171 15.46 -30.19 13.76
N VAL A 172 14.31 -29.57 14.02
CA VAL A 172 13.00 -29.95 13.42
C VAL A 172 12.51 -28.89 12.43
N SER A 173 13.41 -28.00 11.98
CA SER A 173 13.07 -26.84 11.18
C SER A 173 12.40 -27.21 9.85
N GLU A 174 12.82 -28.32 9.25
CA GLU A 174 12.24 -28.84 8.01
C GLU A 174 10.81 -29.36 8.17
N MET A 175 10.42 -29.82 9.36
CA MET A 175 9.08 -30.36 9.62
C MET A 175 8.07 -29.27 9.97
N VAL A 176 8.48 -28.30 10.80
CA VAL A 176 7.57 -27.25 11.30
C VAL A 176 7.65 -25.94 10.50
N GLY A 177 8.76 -25.70 9.80
CA GLY A 177 9.00 -24.49 9.02
C GLY A 177 8.05 -24.30 7.83
N PRO A 178 7.83 -25.31 6.96
CA PRO A 178 6.95 -25.16 5.80
C PRO A 178 5.50 -24.79 6.16
N PRO A 179 4.82 -25.47 7.12
CA PRO A 179 3.45 -25.09 7.51
C PRO A 179 3.36 -23.65 8.05
N ILE A 180 4.35 -23.21 8.84
CA ILE A 180 4.42 -21.84 9.38
C ILE A 180 4.60 -20.84 8.23
N ARG A 181 5.51 -21.12 7.30
CA ARG A 181 5.75 -20.27 6.13
C ARG A 181 4.47 -20.10 5.32
N ASP A 182 3.81 -21.21 5.00
CA ASP A 182 2.66 -21.22 4.10
C ASP A 182 1.48 -20.45 4.75
N ALA A 183 1.26 -20.64 6.05
CA ALA A 183 0.28 -19.87 6.81
C ALA A 183 0.55 -18.37 6.85
N ILE A 184 1.81 -17.96 6.97
CA ILE A 184 2.18 -16.53 6.94
C ILE A 184 1.93 -15.96 5.56
N VAL A 185 2.27 -16.68 4.49
CA VAL A 185 2.03 -16.23 3.10
C VAL A 185 0.54 -16.05 2.86
N GLU A 186 -0.29 -17.02 3.25
CA GLU A 186 -1.74 -16.98 3.11
C GLU A 186 -2.36 -15.81 3.90
N SER A 187 -2.02 -15.71 5.19
CA SER A 187 -2.51 -14.63 6.06
C SER A 187 -2.05 -13.26 5.59
N SER A 188 -0.78 -13.12 5.19
CA SER A 188 -0.24 -11.86 4.70
C SER A 188 -0.93 -11.44 3.40
N THR A 189 -1.19 -12.38 2.48
CA THR A 189 -1.88 -12.10 1.21
C THR A 189 -3.28 -11.55 1.48
N THR A 190 -4.04 -12.23 2.34
CA THR A 190 -5.41 -11.85 2.70
C THR A 190 -5.44 -10.51 3.42
N ASN A 191 -4.57 -10.32 4.42
CA ASN A 191 -4.55 -9.12 5.23
C ASN A 191 -4.01 -7.91 4.45
N LEU A 192 -3.01 -8.08 3.59
CA LEU A 192 -2.49 -6.98 2.76
C LEU A 192 -3.59 -6.41 1.88
N HIS A 193 -4.33 -7.26 1.16
CA HIS A 193 -5.43 -6.77 0.33
C HIS A 193 -6.44 -5.98 1.16
N ARG A 194 -6.88 -6.54 2.30
CA ARG A 194 -7.82 -5.87 3.22
C ARG A 194 -7.30 -4.54 3.75
N ILE A 195 -6.03 -4.46 4.13
CA ILE A 195 -5.40 -3.24 4.66
C ILE A 195 -5.28 -2.18 3.57
N LEU A 196 -4.84 -2.57 2.36
CA LEU A 196 -4.67 -1.71 1.20
C LEU A 196 -6.01 -1.11 0.74
N THR A 197 -7.09 -1.90 0.71
CA THR A 197 -8.43 -1.43 0.32
C THR A 197 -9.19 -0.75 1.46
N GLY A 198 -8.75 -0.90 2.72
CA GLY A 198 -9.36 -0.32 3.91
C GLY A 198 -8.54 0.86 4.44
N ARG A 199 -7.91 0.68 5.61
CA ARG A 199 -7.22 1.75 6.35
C ARG A 199 -6.20 2.53 5.53
N PHE A 200 -5.45 1.87 4.64
CA PHE A 200 -4.50 2.55 3.75
C PHE A 200 -5.23 3.50 2.79
N LYS A 201 -6.26 3.00 2.09
CA LYS A 201 -7.10 3.80 1.19
C LYS A 201 -7.74 4.98 1.92
N GLU A 202 -8.27 4.77 3.12
CA GLU A 202 -8.90 5.82 3.94
C GLU A 202 -7.89 6.92 4.29
N THR A 203 -6.71 6.51 4.79
CA THR A 203 -5.63 7.43 5.16
C THR A 203 -5.14 8.22 3.94
N LEU A 204 -4.94 7.55 2.80
CA LEU A 204 -4.53 8.20 1.56
C LEU A 204 -5.61 9.13 1.01
N SER A 205 -6.88 8.73 1.07
CA SER A 205 -8.03 9.55 0.65
C SER A 205 -8.10 10.84 1.47
N TYR A 206 -7.97 10.72 2.79
CA TYR A 206 -7.96 11.87 3.69
C TYR A 206 -6.77 12.80 3.43
N THR A 207 -5.59 12.21 3.19
CA THR A 207 -4.38 12.97 2.87
C THR A 207 -4.53 13.74 1.56
N ILE A 208 -5.08 13.09 0.52
CA ILE A 208 -5.37 13.74 -0.75
C ILE A 208 -6.37 14.87 -0.51
N LEU A 209 -7.47 14.61 0.19
CA LEU A 209 -8.52 15.60 0.46
C LEU A 209 -8.01 16.90 1.06
N LYS A 210 -7.05 16.82 2.00
CA LYS A 210 -6.49 18.00 2.68
C LYS A 210 -5.41 18.74 1.90
N THR A 211 -4.99 18.22 0.74
CA THR A 211 -3.85 18.75 -0.03
C THR A 211 -4.33 19.31 -1.36
N PRO A 212 -4.49 20.64 -1.51
CA PRO A 212 -4.92 21.23 -2.78
C PRO A 212 -3.96 20.92 -3.92
N VAL A 213 -4.49 20.82 -5.14
CA VAL A 213 -3.69 20.61 -6.35
C VAL A 213 -3.10 21.95 -6.79
N PRO A 214 -1.77 22.13 -6.78
CA PRO A 214 -1.14 23.45 -6.92
C PRO A 214 -1.19 24.05 -8.33
N PHE A 215 -1.58 23.25 -9.33
CA PHE A 215 -1.59 23.63 -10.75
C PHE A 215 -3.01 23.83 -11.31
N LEU A 216 -4.04 23.89 -10.45
CA LEU A 216 -5.43 24.18 -10.82
C LEU A 216 -5.79 25.65 -10.64
#